data_AF-A0A848M1A2-F1
#
_entry.id   AF-A0A848M1A2-F1
#
_cell.length_a   1.000
_cell.length_b   1.000
_cell.length_c   1.000
_cell.angle_alpha   90.00
_cell.angle_beta   90.00
_cell.angle_gamma   90.00
#
_symmetry.space_group_name_H-M   'P 1'
#
loop_
_entity.id
_entity.type
_entity.pdbx_description
1 polymer ?
#
loop_
_entity_poly.entity_id
_entity_poly.type
_entity_poly.pdbx_seq_one_letter_code
_entity_poly.pdbx_strand_id
1 'polypeptide(L)'
;MREPAELVSTPRKMSMPEQSKTDVEKELQDLRREIVEARNLVIKSDNLLKNLHAEVKTVGKRHEDFQKRQWISSAVAYVLFAVIAVGAALMITSARSSSATNERERLEKMVADLTGQLEKQRADTAAHQTAQRSASEVYKMMTNLPGDERLKGIDALVKLDTSRLSSLERQALNDRASVLRRETGDAAFERGKIAFRKNEMQSVISEMERFLAMNPPQEQALDASFFLGTAYNQTRQHDKAVPLLARFVEGDKASKTRDYAMLLLAQSYQEVGQHEKALETARDAAGTYLNSQYQPQFRGRIATVKRLMNPEAAGAPAGAPAAAPAQVAT
;
A
#
# COMPACT_ATOMS: atom_id res chain seq x y z
N MET A 1 -23.32 -58.62 118.57
CA MET A 1 -23.18 -59.60 119.67
C MET A 1 -22.43 -60.79 119.11
N ARG A 2 -21.38 -61.35 119.69
CA ARG A 2 -20.50 -61.09 120.83
C ARG A 2 -19.31 -62.06 120.57
N GLU A 3 -18.14 -61.69 121.08
CA GLU A 3 -16.93 -62.51 121.29
C GLU A 3 -17.20 -63.89 121.98
N PRO A 4 -16.18 -64.66 122.46
CA PRO A 4 -14.97 -65.25 121.86
C PRO A 4 -14.72 -66.71 122.37
N ALA A 5 -13.55 -67.29 122.05
CA ALA A 5 -12.75 -68.24 122.88
C ALA A 5 -13.44 -69.57 123.35
N GLU A 6 -12.85 -70.59 123.98
CA GLU A 6 -11.65 -70.79 124.82
C GLU A 6 -11.40 -72.32 124.94
N LEU A 7 -10.12 -72.69 125.01
CA LEU A 7 -9.46 -73.61 125.96
C LEU A 7 -10.07 -74.97 126.44
N VAL A 8 -9.26 -76.03 126.25
CA VAL A 8 -8.68 -76.95 127.27
C VAL A 8 -9.62 -77.82 128.14
N SER A 9 -9.42 -79.15 128.09
CA SER A 9 -8.94 -79.93 129.24
C SER A 9 -8.86 -81.44 128.93
N THR A 10 -7.74 -82.06 129.33
CA THR A 10 -7.52 -83.52 129.41
C THR A 10 -7.94 -83.99 130.82
N PRO A 11 -8.21 -85.29 131.12
CA PRO A 11 -7.11 -86.25 131.42
C PRO A 11 -7.39 -87.78 131.23
N ARG A 12 -6.36 -88.48 130.71
CA ARG A 12 -5.58 -89.62 131.28
C ARG A 12 -6.18 -91.01 131.71
N LYS A 13 -5.58 -92.06 131.07
CA LYS A 13 -5.27 -93.49 131.46
C LYS A 13 -6.44 -94.52 131.46
N MET A 14 -6.31 -95.80 131.08
CA MET A 14 -5.19 -96.76 130.93
C MET A 14 -5.59 -97.99 130.03
N SER A 15 -4.65 -98.44 129.17
CA SER A 15 -4.35 -99.81 128.63
C SER A 15 -5.41 -100.82 128.08
N MET A 16 -5.24 -101.16 126.78
CA MET A 16 -5.26 -102.48 126.03
C MET A 16 -6.51 -103.42 126.03
N PRO A 17 -6.68 -104.38 125.08
CA PRO A 17 -6.11 -104.61 123.70
C PRO A 17 -7.13 -105.09 122.59
N GLU A 18 -6.61 -105.30 121.36
CA GLU A 18 -7.01 -106.26 120.26
C GLU A 18 -7.98 -105.91 119.08
N GLN A 19 -7.57 -106.40 117.87
CA GLN A 19 -8.30 -106.73 116.61
C GLN A 19 -8.30 -105.81 115.36
N SER A 20 -8.30 -106.46 114.18
CA SER A 20 -7.80 -106.04 112.85
C SER A 20 -8.76 -106.38 111.69
N LYS A 21 -8.76 -105.58 110.58
CA LYS A 21 -9.06 -105.91 109.15
C LYS A 21 -10.23 -105.25 108.35
N THR A 22 -10.76 -104.05 108.64
CA THR A 22 -11.86 -103.44 107.81
C THR A 22 -11.60 -102.11 107.07
N ASP A 23 -10.43 -101.47 107.18
CA ASP A 23 -10.23 -100.11 106.62
C ASP A 23 -9.74 -100.02 105.16
N VAL A 24 -9.16 -101.07 104.57
CA VAL A 24 -8.46 -100.99 103.26
C VAL A 24 -9.41 -100.92 102.05
N GLU A 25 -10.64 -101.41 102.17
CA GLU A 25 -11.56 -101.58 101.03
C GLU A 25 -12.26 -100.28 100.60
N LYS A 26 -12.39 -99.30 101.50
CA LYS A 26 -13.00 -97.99 101.22
C LYS A 26 -12.10 -97.09 100.38
N GLU A 27 -10.80 -97.02 100.70
CA GLU A 27 -9.84 -96.14 100.01
C GLU A 27 -9.68 -96.51 98.52
N LEU A 28 -9.82 -97.79 98.19
CA LEU A 28 -9.70 -98.30 96.82
C LEU A 28 -10.88 -97.89 95.92
N GLN A 29 -12.07 -97.65 96.49
CA GLN A 29 -13.23 -97.19 95.72
C GLN A 29 -13.15 -95.69 95.39
N ASP A 30 -12.69 -94.85 96.33
CA ASP A 30 -12.56 -93.41 96.10
C ASP A 30 -11.49 -93.10 95.03
N LEU A 31 -10.35 -93.81 95.05
CA LEU A 31 -9.33 -93.71 94.01
C LEU A 31 -9.87 -94.02 92.61
N ARG A 32 -10.70 -95.07 92.46
CA ARG A 32 -11.30 -95.40 91.15
C ARG A 32 -12.24 -94.30 90.65
N ARG A 33 -13.02 -93.69 91.55
CA ARG A 33 -13.93 -92.60 91.18
C ARG A 33 -13.16 -91.36 90.74
N GLU A 34 -12.11 -90.99 91.47
CA GLU A 34 -11.27 -89.84 91.15
C GLU A 34 -10.58 -90.00 89.78
N ILE A 35 -10.11 -91.21 89.45
CA ILE A 35 -9.53 -91.52 88.14
C ILE A 35 -10.55 -91.33 87.00
N VAL A 36 -11.82 -91.71 87.21
CA VAL A 36 -12.87 -91.54 86.19
C VAL A 36 -13.24 -90.06 86.02
N GLU A 37 -13.35 -89.31 87.12
CA GLU A 37 -13.62 -87.86 87.08
C GLU A 37 -12.46 -87.10 86.42
N ALA A 38 -11.21 -87.46 86.72
CA ALA A 38 -10.02 -86.92 86.07
C ALA A 38 -10.01 -87.22 84.55
N ARG A 39 -10.34 -88.46 84.15
CA ARG A 39 -10.42 -88.83 82.73
C ARG A 39 -11.49 -88.04 81.99
N ASN A 40 -12.66 -87.83 82.60
CA ASN A 40 -13.73 -87.01 82.01
C ASN A 40 -13.32 -85.54 81.88
N LEU A 41 -12.61 -84.98 82.87
CA LEU A 41 -12.05 -83.63 82.79
C LEU A 41 -11.04 -83.51 81.66
N VAL A 42 -10.18 -84.52 81.47
CA VAL A 42 -9.21 -84.56 80.37
C VAL A 42 -9.92 -84.59 79.01
N ILE A 43 -10.95 -85.43 78.85
CA ILE A 43 -11.73 -85.48 77.59
C ILE A 43 -12.41 -84.14 77.30
N LYS A 44 -12.97 -83.50 78.32
CA LYS A 44 -13.62 -82.19 78.18
C LYS A 44 -12.61 -81.11 77.80
N SER A 45 -11.43 -81.13 78.41
CA SER A 45 -10.32 -80.23 78.08
C SER A 45 -9.85 -80.43 76.64
N ASP A 46 -9.70 -81.69 76.20
CA ASP A 46 -9.28 -82.04 74.83
C ASP A 46 -10.32 -81.57 73.79
N ASN A 47 -11.61 -81.73 74.06
CA ASN A 47 -12.66 -81.21 73.18
C ASN A 47 -12.70 -79.68 73.12
N LEU A 48 -12.51 -78.99 74.26
CA LEU A 48 -12.42 -77.53 74.29
C LEU A 48 -11.18 -77.04 73.53
N LEU A 49 -10.04 -77.71 73.68
CA LEU A 49 -8.81 -77.42 72.93
C LEU A 49 -9.01 -77.58 71.42
N LYS A 50 -9.68 -78.64 70.97
CA LYS A 50 -9.98 -78.87 69.55
C LYS A 50 -10.90 -77.79 68.97
N ASN A 51 -11.95 -77.40 69.71
CA ASN A 51 -12.84 -76.32 69.26
C ASN A 51 -12.13 -74.98 69.23
N LEU A 52 -11.37 -74.64 70.28
CA LEU A 52 -10.58 -73.42 70.32
C LEU A 52 -9.58 -73.37 69.16
N HIS A 53 -8.93 -74.48 68.85
CA HIS A 53 -8.02 -74.58 67.72
C HIS A 53 -8.72 -74.35 66.38
N ALA A 54 -9.93 -74.87 66.20
CA ALA A 54 -10.74 -74.63 65.00
C ALA A 54 -11.17 -73.16 64.89
N GLU A 55 -11.62 -72.54 65.97
CA GLU A 55 -12.00 -71.12 66.00
C GLU A 55 -10.80 -70.21 65.71
N VAL A 56 -9.65 -70.43 66.36
CA VAL A 56 -8.40 -69.71 66.11
C VAL A 56 -8.00 -69.80 64.63
N LYS A 57 -8.14 -71.00 64.02
CA LYS A 57 -7.84 -71.19 62.60
C LYS A 57 -8.80 -70.42 61.68
N THR A 58 -10.09 -70.35 62.01
CA THR A 58 -11.07 -69.61 61.20
C THR A 58 -10.91 -68.09 61.32
N VAL A 59 -10.60 -67.58 62.52
CA VAL A 59 -10.27 -66.17 62.74
C VAL A 59 -8.98 -65.80 61.99
N GLY A 60 -7.97 -66.67 62.03
CA GLY A 60 -6.73 -66.51 61.25
C GLY A 60 -7.02 -66.39 59.74
N LYS A 61 -7.83 -67.29 59.18
CA LYS A 61 -8.22 -67.22 57.75
C LYS A 61 -8.99 -65.96 57.39
N ARG A 62 -9.94 -65.51 58.22
CA ARG A 62 -10.69 -64.27 57.96
C ARG A 62 -9.79 -63.04 58.02
N HIS A 63 -8.85 -63.01 58.95
CA HIS A 63 -7.89 -61.91 59.04
C HIS A 63 -6.96 -61.88 57.83
N GLU A 64 -6.50 -63.06 57.37
CA GLU A 64 -5.69 -63.21 56.16
C GLU A 64 -6.46 -62.76 54.89
N ASP A 65 -7.73 -63.14 54.74
CA ASP A 65 -8.56 -62.73 53.60
C ASP A 65 -8.87 -61.23 53.61
N PHE A 66 -9.09 -60.64 54.79
CA PHE A 66 -9.28 -59.19 54.92
C PHE A 66 -8.01 -58.43 54.59
N GLN A 67 -6.85 -58.88 55.10
CA GLN A 67 -5.55 -58.31 54.74
C GLN A 67 -5.26 -58.44 53.25
N LYS A 68 -5.54 -59.59 52.63
CA LYS A 68 -5.39 -59.79 51.18
C LYS A 68 -6.30 -58.85 50.39
N ARG A 69 -7.58 -58.74 50.74
CA ARG A 69 -8.52 -57.83 50.06
C ARG A 69 -8.13 -56.37 50.24
N GLN A 70 -7.74 -55.98 51.45
CA GLN A 70 -7.33 -54.62 51.75
C GLN A 70 -6.04 -54.26 50.99
N TRP A 71 -5.07 -55.17 50.94
CA TRP A 71 -3.82 -55.01 50.18
C TRP A 71 -4.07 -54.93 48.67
N ILE A 72 -4.98 -55.76 48.13
CA ILE A 72 -5.38 -55.67 46.71
C ILE A 72 -6.09 -54.35 46.43
N SER A 73 -7.02 -53.93 47.29
CA SER A 73 -7.77 -52.67 47.10
C SER A 73 -6.89 -51.42 47.20
N SER A 74 -5.91 -51.40 48.11
CA SER A 74 -4.95 -50.31 48.23
C SER A 74 -3.99 -50.29 47.04
N ALA A 75 -3.51 -51.45 46.59
CA ALA A 75 -2.70 -51.56 45.37
C ALA A 75 -3.45 -51.00 44.14
N VAL A 76 -4.73 -51.36 43.97
CA VAL A 76 -5.58 -50.82 42.89
C VAL A 76 -5.77 -49.31 43.02
N ALA A 77 -6.00 -48.80 44.24
CA ALA A 77 -6.14 -47.37 44.49
C ALA A 77 -4.85 -46.59 44.17
N TYR A 78 -3.68 -47.10 44.55
CA TYR A 78 -2.39 -46.49 44.22
C TYR A 78 -2.12 -46.51 42.71
N VAL A 79 -2.47 -47.60 42.02
CA VAL A 79 -2.36 -47.68 40.56
C VAL A 79 -3.27 -46.65 39.89
N LEU A 80 -4.53 -46.53 40.31
CA LEU A 80 -5.46 -45.52 39.79
C LEU A 80 -4.96 -44.10 40.05
N PHE A 81 -4.47 -43.82 41.26
CA PHE A 81 -3.90 -42.51 41.60
C PHE A 81 -2.68 -42.18 40.75
N ALA A 82 -1.77 -43.15 40.55
CA ALA A 82 -0.60 -42.98 39.68
C ALA A 82 -1.00 -42.67 38.24
N VAL A 83 -2.01 -43.37 37.69
CA VAL A 83 -2.51 -43.11 36.32
C VAL A 83 -3.11 -41.71 36.21
N ILE A 84 -3.90 -41.26 37.19
CA ILE A 84 -4.47 -39.91 37.19
C ILE A 84 -3.38 -38.85 37.32
N ALA A 85 -2.39 -39.05 38.21
CA ALA A 85 -1.28 -38.13 38.39
C ALA A 85 -0.42 -38.00 37.12
N VAL A 86 -0.13 -39.13 36.47
CA VAL A 86 0.58 -39.15 35.18
C VAL A 86 -0.25 -38.49 34.08
N GLY A 87 -1.55 -38.79 33.99
CA GLY A 87 -2.46 -38.17 33.02
C GLY A 87 -2.57 -36.65 33.20
N ALA A 88 -2.67 -36.17 34.44
CA ALA A 88 -2.68 -34.75 34.78
C ALA A 88 -1.35 -34.06 34.44
N ALA A 89 -0.21 -34.71 34.74
CA ALA A 89 1.11 -34.19 34.39
C ALA A 89 1.31 -34.08 32.88
N LEU A 90 0.88 -35.09 32.11
CA LEU A 90 0.94 -35.07 30.65
C LEU A 90 0.07 -33.96 30.06
N MET A 91 -1.17 -33.80 30.55
CA MET A 91 -2.09 -32.72 30.14
C MET A 91 -1.50 -31.31 30.39
N ILE A 92 -0.88 -31.09 31.56
CA ILE A 92 -0.28 -29.79 31.89
C ILE A 92 0.93 -29.51 30.99
N THR A 93 1.79 -30.50 30.75
CA THR A 93 2.96 -30.33 29.88
C THR A 93 2.56 -30.13 28.41
N SER A 94 1.57 -30.87 27.92
CA SER A 94 1.07 -30.69 26.54
C SER A 94 0.34 -29.36 26.36
N ALA A 95 -0.42 -28.91 27.36
CA ALA A 95 -1.08 -27.61 27.32
C ALA A 95 -0.06 -26.45 27.34
N ARG A 96 0.97 -26.54 28.19
CA ARG A 96 2.07 -25.56 28.23
C ARG A 96 2.92 -25.58 26.95
N SER A 97 3.17 -26.75 26.36
CA SER A 97 3.90 -26.83 25.10
C SER A 97 3.06 -26.24 23.97
N SER A 98 1.75 -26.52 23.93
CA SER A 98 0.83 -25.96 22.93
C SER A 98 0.70 -24.44 23.05
N SER A 99 0.58 -23.90 24.27
CA SER A 99 0.56 -22.44 24.46
C SER A 99 1.88 -21.79 24.05
N ALA A 100 3.01 -22.41 24.39
CA ALA A 100 4.33 -21.92 24.01
C ALA A 100 4.58 -22.00 22.49
N THR A 101 4.12 -23.05 21.81
CA THR A 101 4.21 -23.16 20.35
C THR A 101 3.31 -22.15 19.66
N ASN A 102 2.10 -21.91 20.17
CA ASN A 102 1.18 -20.93 19.60
C ASN A 102 1.70 -19.49 19.78
N GLU A 103 2.32 -19.19 20.91
CA GLU A 103 2.94 -17.88 21.15
C GLU A 103 4.18 -17.68 20.26
N ARG A 104 5.00 -18.72 20.08
CA ARG A 104 6.10 -18.70 19.10
C ARG A 104 5.60 -18.46 17.68
N GLU A 105 4.58 -19.18 17.22
CA GLU A 105 4.03 -18.99 15.88
C GLU A 105 3.45 -17.58 15.69
N ARG A 106 2.80 -17.02 16.72
CA ARG A 106 2.31 -15.63 16.70
C ARG A 106 3.46 -14.62 16.63
N LEU A 107 4.50 -14.81 17.42
CA LEU A 107 5.68 -13.95 17.43
C LEU A 107 6.45 -14.05 16.10
N GLU A 108 6.60 -15.26 15.54
CA GLU A 108 7.20 -15.47 14.22
C GLU A 108 6.40 -14.76 13.12
N LYS A 109 5.07 -14.87 13.13
CA LYS A 109 4.20 -14.11 12.19
C LYS A 109 4.34 -12.60 12.37
N MET A 110 4.39 -12.12 13.62
CA MET A 110 4.56 -10.69 13.90
C MET A 110 5.92 -10.19 13.44
N VAL A 111 7.00 -10.96 13.64
CA VAL A 111 8.33 -10.64 13.13
C VAL A 111 8.33 -10.63 11.60
N ALA A 112 7.71 -11.62 10.95
CA ALA A 112 7.58 -11.67 9.50
C ALA A 112 6.80 -10.47 8.93
N ASP A 113 5.69 -10.07 9.58
CA ASP A 113 4.91 -8.91 9.17
C ASP A 113 5.67 -7.60 9.39
N LEU A 114 6.28 -7.39 10.56
CA LEU A 114 7.08 -6.21 10.86
C LEU A 114 8.30 -6.09 9.94
N THR A 115 8.98 -7.20 9.65
CA THR A 115 10.10 -7.22 8.70
C THR A 115 9.63 -6.86 7.29
N GLY A 116 8.50 -7.41 6.84
CA GLY A 116 7.88 -7.02 5.56
C GLY A 116 7.48 -5.54 5.49
N GLN A 117 6.88 -4.99 6.56
CA GLN A 117 6.55 -3.57 6.65
C GLN A 117 7.80 -2.69 6.62
N LEU A 118 8.87 -3.10 7.30
CA LEU A 118 10.13 -2.37 7.36
C LEU A 118 10.86 -2.38 6.02
N GLU A 119 10.85 -3.51 5.31
CA GLU A 119 11.35 -3.60 3.93
C GLU A 119 10.55 -2.72 2.98
N LYS A 120 9.21 -2.73 3.09
CA LYS A 120 8.35 -1.85 2.29
C LYS A 120 8.63 -0.37 2.55
N GLN A 121 8.73 0.04 3.82
CA GLN A 121 9.09 1.42 4.17
C GLN A 121 10.49 1.79 3.69
N ARG A 122 11.47 0.88 3.76
CA ARG A 122 12.81 1.10 3.20
C ARG A 122 12.78 1.27 1.69
N ALA A 123 11.98 0.46 0.98
CA ALA A 123 11.81 0.59 -0.46
C ALA A 123 11.14 1.92 -0.84
N ASP A 124 10.08 2.32 -0.11
CA ASP A 124 9.37 3.58 -0.33
C ASP A 124 10.27 4.80 -0.05
N THR A 125 11.04 4.77 1.04
CA THR A 125 11.99 5.85 1.37
C THR A 125 13.14 5.93 0.38
N ALA A 126 13.70 4.79 -0.05
CA ALA A 126 14.73 4.77 -1.11
C ALA A 126 14.18 5.33 -2.43
N ALA A 127 12.96 4.95 -2.80
CA ALA A 127 12.24 5.50 -3.93
C ALA A 127 12.07 7.02 -3.84
N HIS A 128 11.60 7.56 -2.72
CA HIS A 128 11.50 9.00 -2.50
C HIS A 128 12.86 9.68 -2.63
N GLN A 129 13.92 9.13 -2.02
CA GLN A 129 15.27 9.69 -2.11
C GLN A 129 15.78 9.71 -3.56
N THR A 130 15.53 8.67 -4.35
CA THR A 130 15.93 8.66 -5.77
C THR A 130 15.17 9.72 -6.56
N ALA A 131 13.86 9.87 -6.34
CA ALA A 131 13.06 10.91 -6.97
C ALA A 131 13.56 12.32 -6.59
N GLN A 132 13.85 12.56 -5.31
CA GLN A 132 14.41 13.83 -4.83
C GLN A 132 15.78 14.14 -5.45
N ARG A 133 16.67 13.14 -5.58
CA ARG A 133 17.97 13.33 -6.25
C ARG A 133 17.76 13.75 -7.70
N SER A 134 16.92 13.04 -8.45
CA SER A 134 16.61 13.39 -9.84
C SER A 134 15.97 14.78 -9.96
N ALA A 135 15.05 15.15 -9.08
CA ALA A 135 14.48 16.49 -9.00
C ALA A 135 15.56 17.57 -8.75
N SER A 136 16.51 17.30 -7.85
CA SER A 136 17.60 18.23 -7.56
C SER A 136 18.54 18.41 -8.76
N GLU A 137 18.77 17.36 -9.55
CA GLU A 137 19.57 17.43 -10.78
C GLU A 137 18.86 18.26 -11.84
N VAL A 138 17.56 18.00 -12.05
CA VAL A 138 16.72 18.79 -12.97
C VAL A 138 16.72 20.27 -12.56
N TYR A 139 16.59 20.56 -11.27
CA TYR A 139 16.68 21.94 -10.77
C TYR A 139 18.04 22.58 -11.07
N LYS A 140 19.14 21.86 -10.80
CA LYS A 140 20.50 22.33 -11.12
C LYS A 140 20.70 22.57 -12.61
N MET A 141 20.12 21.76 -13.48
CA MET A 141 20.17 21.99 -14.93
C MET A 141 19.52 23.34 -15.29
N MET A 142 18.39 23.69 -14.67
CA MET A 142 17.71 24.96 -14.91
C MET A 142 18.41 26.18 -14.29
N THR A 143 19.28 26.00 -13.30
CA THR A 143 19.96 27.11 -12.62
C THR A 143 21.40 27.30 -13.06
N ASN A 144 22.17 26.22 -13.20
CA ASN A 144 23.63 26.28 -13.29
C ASN A 144 24.16 26.13 -14.72
N LEU A 145 23.37 25.57 -15.64
CA LEU A 145 23.80 25.47 -17.03
C LEU A 145 23.88 26.87 -17.67
N PRO A 146 24.82 27.08 -18.60
CA PRO A 146 24.95 28.37 -19.27
C PRO A 146 23.87 28.56 -20.34
N GLY A 147 23.38 29.80 -20.46
CA GLY A 147 22.55 30.25 -21.58
C GLY A 147 21.32 29.35 -21.84
N ASP A 148 21.25 28.85 -23.07
CA ASP A 148 20.14 28.05 -23.59
C ASP A 148 20.18 26.58 -23.16
N GLU A 149 21.31 26.10 -22.65
CA GLU A 149 21.41 24.73 -22.15
C GLU A 149 20.51 24.49 -20.95
N ARG A 150 20.14 25.56 -20.23
CA ARG A 150 19.16 25.51 -19.14
C ARG A 150 17.82 24.92 -19.58
N LEU A 151 17.46 25.06 -20.86
CA LEU A 151 16.23 24.48 -21.42
C LEU A 151 16.22 22.95 -21.36
N LYS A 152 17.38 22.29 -21.37
CA LYS A 152 17.47 20.82 -21.17
C LYS A 152 16.87 20.40 -19.83
N GLY A 153 16.94 21.27 -18.81
CA GLY A 153 16.29 21.04 -17.52
C GLY A 153 14.76 21.05 -17.60
N ILE A 154 14.18 21.85 -18.49
CA ILE A 154 12.73 21.84 -18.73
C ILE A 154 12.30 20.53 -19.39
N ASP A 155 13.07 20.04 -20.37
CA ASP A 155 12.78 18.76 -21.02
C ASP A 155 12.92 17.59 -20.05
N ALA A 156 13.92 17.65 -19.16
CA ALA A 156 14.12 16.67 -18.11
C ALA A 156 12.97 16.68 -17.08
N LEU A 157 12.42 17.86 -16.76
CA LEU A 157 11.27 18.01 -15.88
C LEU A 157 10.02 17.30 -16.44
N VAL A 158 9.78 17.38 -17.75
CA VAL A 158 8.63 16.69 -18.40
C VAL A 158 8.74 15.17 -18.28
N LYS A 159 9.98 14.64 -18.26
CA LYS A 159 10.25 13.19 -18.15
C LYS A 159 10.31 12.69 -16.70
N LEU A 160 10.34 13.59 -15.73
CA LEU A 160 10.48 13.27 -14.32
C LEU A 160 9.15 12.73 -13.74
N ASP A 161 9.21 11.61 -13.01
CA ASP A 161 8.06 11.16 -12.23
C ASP A 161 7.86 12.08 -11.03
N THR A 162 6.85 12.95 -11.13
CA THR A 162 6.52 13.93 -10.10
C THR A 162 5.63 13.37 -8.99
N SER A 163 5.12 12.14 -9.13
CA SER A 163 4.16 11.55 -8.18
C SER A 163 4.76 11.30 -6.79
N ARG A 164 6.08 11.09 -6.74
CA ARG A 164 6.86 10.83 -5.51
C ARG A 164 7.51 12.08 -4.92
N LEU A 165 7.30 13.24 -5.54
CA LEU A 165 7.82 14.52 -5.07
C LEU A 165 6.84 15.20 -4.12
N SER A 166 7.39 15.91 -3.13
CA SER A 166 6.58 16.77 -2.26
C SER A 166 5.91 17.89 -3.07
N SER A 167 4.84 18.47 -2.50
CA SER A 167 4.15 19.61 -3.12
C SER A 167 5.09 20.79 -3.37
N LEU A 168 5.98 21.06 -2.42
CA LEU A 168 6.94 22.16 -2.51
C LEU A 168 7.99 21.93 -3.62
N GLU A 169 8.53 20.72 -3.74
CA GLU A 169 9.50 20.38 -4.79
C GLU A 169 8.89 20.52 -6.18
N ARG A 170 7.66 20.02 -6.37
CA ARG A 170 6.93 20.18 -7.64
C ARG A 170 6.71 21.65 -7.96
N GLN A 171 6.25 22.43 -6.99
CA GLN A 171 6.02 23.86 -7.17
C GLN A 171 7.32 24.58 -7.52
N ALA A 172 8.42 24.35 -6.78
CA ALA A 172 9.70 24.98 -7.04
C ALA A 172 10.25 24.67 -8.44
N LEU A 173 10.11 23.42 -8.90
CA LEU A 173 10.50 23.02 -10.26
C LEU A 173 9.65 23.72 -11.32
N ASN A 174 8.32 23.77 -11.13
CA ASN A 174 7.40 24.42 -12.05
C ASN A 174 7.60 25.93 -12.11
N ASP A 175 7.77 26.58 -10.96
CA ASP A 175 8.04 28.01 -10.85
C ASP A 175 9.35 28.33 -11.57
N ARG A 176 10.42 27.56 -11.31
CA ARG A 176 11.70 27.74 -11.99
C ARG A 176 11.60 27.53 -13.50
N ALA A 177 10.91 26.49 -13.95
CA ALA A 177 10.68 26.23 -15.36
C ALA A 177 9.89 27.36 -16.01
N SER A 178 8.89 27.92 -15.34
CA SER A 178 8.08 29.03 -15.85
C SER A 178 8.91 30.32 -16.01
N VAL A 179 9.74 30.64 -15.01
CA VAL A 179 10.65 31.79 -15.07
C VAL A 179 11.66 31.60 -16.19
N LEU A 180 12.25 30.42 -16.32
CA LEU A 180 13.23 30.14 -17.36
C LEU A 180 12.63 30.20 -18.78
N ARG A 181 11.41 29.68 -18.97
CA ARG A 181 10.67 29.82 -20.24
C ARG A 181 10.44 31.29 -20.58
N ARG A 182 10.05 32.10 -19.59
CA ARG A 182 9.84 33.54 -19.78
C ARG A 182 11.14 34.26 -20.11
N GLU A 183 12.20 34.09 -19.32
CA GLU A 183 13.51 34.71 -19.58
C GLU A 183 14.04 34.37 -20.98
N THR A 184 13.98 33.09 -21.33
CA THR A 184 14.50 32.61 -22.63
C THR A 184 13.60 33.05 -23.78
N GLY A 185 12.29 33.07 -23.55
CA GLY A 185 11.29 33.57 -24.48
C GLY A 185 11.52 35.07 -24.76
N ASP A 186 11.56 35.90 -23.73
CA ASP A 186 11.76 37.35 -23.85
C ASP A 186 13.05 37.67 -24.62
N ALA A 187 14.13 36.92 -24.33
CA ALA A 187 15.39 37.07 -25.06
C ALA A 187 15.25 36.69 -26.55
N ALA A 188 14.54 35.60 -26.87
CA ALA A 188 14.27 35.20 -28.25
C ALA A 188 13.39 36.22 -28.98
N PHE A 189 12.37 36.75 -28.31
CA PHE A 189 11.48 37.78 -28.85
C PHE A 189 12.25 39.06 -29.20
N GLU A 190 13.11 39.54 -28.31
CA GLU A 190 13.93 40.72 -28.59
C GLU A 190 14.96 40.48 -29.70
N ARG A 191 15.62 39.32 -29.74
CA ARG A 191 16.51 38.95 -30.87
C ARG A 191 15.76 38.91 -32.19
N GLY A 192 14.57 38.31 -32.23
CA GLY A 192 13.75 38.28 -33.44
C GLY A 192 13.29 39.68 -33.86
N LYS A 193 12.94 40.57 -32.94
CA LYS A 193 12.64 41.99 -33.24
C LYS A 193 13.85 42.73 -33.82
N ILE A 194 15.05 42.48 -33.29
CA ILE A 194 16.30 43.04 -33.83
C ILE A 194 16.55 42.51 -35.25
N ALA A 195 16.43 41.20 -35.45
CA ALA A 195 16.58 40.56 -36.76
C ALA A 195 15.56 41.12 -37.78
N PHE A 196 14.33 41.38 -37.35
CA PHE A 196 13.29 41.97 -38.19
C PHE A 196 13.68 43.37 -38.65
N ARG A 197 14.22 44.21 -37.76
CA ARG A 197 14.74 45.54 -38.12
C ARG A 197 15.94 45.47 -39.07
N LYS A 198 16.75 44.42 -38.99
CA LYS A 198 17.87 44.16 -39.89
C LYS A 198 17.47 43.51 -41.22
N ASN A 199 16.17 43.24 -41.42
CA ASN A 199 15.63 42.53 -42.57
C ASN A 199 16.15 41.08 -42.72
N GLU A 200 16.59 40.45 -41.63
CA GLU A 200 17.11 39.07 -41.60
C GLU A 200 15.96 38.06 -41.38
N MET A 201 15.12 37.84 -42.41
CA MET A 201 13.86 37.10 -42.24
C MET A 201 14.02 35.65 -41.76
N GLN A 202 15.10 34.97 -42.13
CA GLN A 202 15.35 33.60 -41.64
C GLN A 202 15.64 33.59 -40.13
N SER A 203 16.40 34.56 -39.63
CA SER A 203 16.65 34.73 -38.20
C SER A 203 15.36 35.08 -37.45
N VAL A 204 14.49 35.90 -38.04
CA VAL A 204 13.15 36.20 -37.46
C VAL A 204 12.34 34.93 -37.30
N ILE A 205 12.29 34.09 -38.34
CA ILE A 205 11.55 32.83 -38.30
C ILE A 205 12.06 31.96 -37.14
N SER A 206 13.38 31.71 -37.10
CA SER A 206 13.98 30.87 -36.07
C SER A 206 13.72 31.38 -34.64
N GLU A 207 13.88 32.68 -34.40
CA GLU A 207 13.74 33.25 -33.06
C GLU A 207 12.27 33.38 -32.62
N MET A 208 11.37 33.73 -33.54
CA MET A 208 9.93 33.84 -33.23
C MET A 208 9.27 32.48 -33.04
N GLU A 209 9.65 31.46 -33.81
CA GLU A 209 9.20 30.08 -33.56
C GLU A 209 9.65 29.58 -32.20
N ARG A 210 10.92 29.84 -31.87
CA ARG A 210 11.47 29.52 -30.56
C ARG A 210 10.73 30.22 -29.44
N PHE A 211 10.39 31.50 -29.63
CA PHE A 211 9.61 32.27 -28.66
C PHE A 211 8.22 31.68 -28.45
N LEU A 212 7.49 31.37 -29.53
CA LEU A 212 6.15 30.77 -29.46
C LEU A 212 6.17 29.39 -28.79
N ALA A 213 7.24 28.60 -28.98
CA ALA A 213 7.42 27.32 -28.31
C ALA A 213 7.60 27.44 -26.78
N MET A 214 7.94 28.63 -26.25
CA MET A 214 8.06 28.88 -24.81
C MET A 214 6.73 29.18 -24.12
N ASN A 215 5.60 29.10 -24.83
CA ASN A 215 4.25 29.45 -24.35
C ASN A 215 4.19 30.86 -23.74
N PRO A 216 4.47 31.91 -24.55
CA PRO A 216 4.47 33.28 -24.07
C PRO A 216 3.05 33.77 -23.73
N PRO A 217 2.93 34.89 -22.99
CA PRO A 217 1.66 35.57 -22.78
C PRO A 217 0.93 35.87 -24.09
N GLN A 218 -0.40 35.86 -24.07
CA GLN A 218 -1.21 35.99 -25.28
C GLN A 218 -0.90 37.26 -26.09
N GLU A 219 -0.67 38.39 -25.43
CA GLU A 219 -0.34 39.67 -26.08
C GLU A 219 0.96 39.56 -26.89
N GLN A 220 2.04 39.07 -26.27
CA GLN A 220 3.32 38.89 -26.95
C GLN A 220 3.25 37.81 -28.01
N ALA A 221 2.43 36.77 -27.81
CA ALA A 221 2.18 35.73 -28.81
C ALA A 221 1.51 36.29 -30.08
N LEU A 222 0.63 37.30 -29.94
CA LEU A 222 0.04 38.00 -31.08
C LEU A 222 1.12 38.81 -31.83
N ASP A 223 1.94 39.58 -31.12
CA ASP A 223 3.05 40.33 -31.73
C ASP A 223 4.02 39.41 -32.47
N ALA A 224 4.38 38.28 -31.86
CA ALA A 224 5.22 37.27 -32.50
C ALA A 224 4.56 36.65 -33.73
N SER A 225 3.24 36.45 -33.71
CA SER A 225 2.48 35.99 -34.88
C SER A 225 2.55 37.00 -36.04
N PHE A 226 2.53 38.30 -35.74
CA PHE A 226 2.75 39.34 -36.74
C PHE A 226 4.16 39.30 -37.34
N PHE A 227 5.21 39.27 -36.52
CA PHE A 227 6.59 39.23 -37.01
C PHE A 227 6.88 37.95 -37.81
N LEU A 228 6.46 36.80 -37.28
CA LEU A 228 6.64 35.50 -37.93
C LEU A 228 5.82 35.38 -39.21
N GLY A 229 4.56 35.81 -39.19
CA GLY A 229 3.71 35.85 -40.38
C GLY A 229 4.27 36.74 -41.48
N THR A 230 4.83 37.90 -41.11
CA THR A 230 5.51 38.79 -42.05
C THR A 230 6.76 38.16 -42.63
N ALA A 231 7.60 37.53 -41.80
CA ALA A 231 8.82 36.87 -42.25
C ALA A 231 8.52 35.69 -43.18
N TYR A 232 7.46 34.92 -42.89
CA TYR A 232 7.00 33.85 -43.77
C TYR A 232 6.46 34.37 -45.10
N ASN A 233 5.72 35.48 -45.08
CA ASN A 233 5.27 36.11 -46.32
C ASN A 233 6.44 36.57 -47.20
N GLN A 234 7.44 37.23 -46.60
CA GLN A 234 8.62 37.73 -47.33
C GLN A 234 9.52 36.60 -47.87
N THR A 235 9.55 35.45 -47.19
CA THR A 235 10.27 34.25 -47.65
C THR A 235 9.44 33.35 -48.56
N ARG A 236 8.27 33.82 -49.03
CA ARG A 236 7.33 33.11 -49.92
C ARG A 236 6.71 31.83 -49.34
N GLN A 237 6.78 31.64 -48.03
CA GLN A 237 6.12 30.53 -47.32
C GLN A 237 4.69 30.94 -46.96
N HIS A 238 3.87 31.22 -47.97
CA HIS A 238 2.54 31.80 -47.78
C HIS A 238 1.57 30.89 -47.00
N ASP A 239 1.68 29.56 -47.16
CA ASP A 239 0.87 28.58 -46.40
C ASP A 239 1.04 28.72 -44.88
N LYS A 240 2.26 29.01 -44.43
CA LYS A 240 2.58 29.22 -43.01
C LYS A 240 2.23 30.64 -42.55
N ALA A 241 2.32 31.62 -43.44
CA ALA A 241 2.04 33.03 -43.12
C ALA A 241 0.56 33.27 -42.82
N VAL A 242 -0.35 32.64 -43.58
CA VAL A 242 -1.82 32.81 -43.46
C VAL A 242 -2.31 32.65 -42.02
N PRO A 243 -2.12 31.51 -41.32
CA PRO A 243 -2.70 31.31 -40.00
C PRO A 243 -2.14 32.28 -38.95
N LEU A 244 -0.88 32.68 -39.07
CA LEU A 244 -0.24 33.60 -38.14
C LEU A 244 -0.73 35.04 -38.33
N LEU A 245 -0.83 35.49 -39.58
CA LEU A 245 -1.34 36.82 -39.89
C LEU A 245 -2.84 36.93 -39.58
N ALA A 246 -3.63 35.88 -39.87
CA ALA A 246 -5.05 35.82 -39.50
C ALA A 246 -5.25 35.95 -37.99
N ARG A 247 -4.48 35.18 -37.20
CA ARG A 247 -4.50 35.25 -35.73
C ARG A 247 -4.21 36.67 -35.22
N PHE A 248 -3.23 37.36 -35.80
CA PHE A 248 -2.92 38.74 -35.41
C PHE A 248 -4.05 39.72 -35.77
N VAL A 249 -4.58 39.64 -37.00
CA VAL A 249 -5.65 40.52 -37.48
C VAL A 249 -6.96 40.35 -36.69
N GLU A 250 -7.26 39.13 -36.24
CA GLU A 250 -8.41 38.82 -35.41
C GLU A 250 -8.20 39.19 -33.94
N GLY A 251 -6.98 38.98 -33.43
CA GLY A 251 -6.64 39.13 -32.01
C GLY A 251 -6.39 40.58 -31.58
N ASP A 252 -5.72 41.40 -32.40
CA ASP A 252 -5.39 42.80 -32.08
C ASP A 252 -6.03 43.77 -33.08
N LYS A 253 -7.31 44.10 -32.85
CA LYS A 253 -8.09 44.98 -33.73
C LYS A 253 -7.66 46.45 -33.68
N ALA A 254 -7.02 46.88 -32.60
CA ALA A 254 -6.61 48.28 -32.38
C ALA A 254 -5.17 48.55 -32.84
N SER A 255 -4.44 47.52 -33.25
CA SER A 255 -3.05 47.63 -33.66
C SER A 255 -2.84 48.63 -34.80
N LYS A 256 -1.81 49.47 -34.66
CA LYS A 256 -1.37 50.39 -35.73
C LYS A 256 -0.80 49.68 -36.95
N THR A 257 -0.36 48.43 -36.79
CA THR A 257 0.20 47.59 -37.86
C THR A 257 -0.82 46.61 -38.42
N ARG A 258 -2.09 46.65 -37.96
CA ARG A 258 -3.13 45.74 -38.43
C ARG A 258 -3.43 45.91 -39.91
N ASP A 259 -3.44 47.14 -40.42
CA ASP A 259 -3.63 47.41 -41.85
C ASP A 259 -2.52 46.76 -42.70
N TYR A 260 -1.26 46.87 -42.28
CA TYR A 260 -0.14 46.19 -42.91
C TYR A 260 -0.27 44.67 -42.83
N ALA A 261 -0.64 44.12 -41.67
CA ALA A 261 -0.86 42.69 -41.51
C ALA A 261 -1.99 42.17 -42.42
N MET A 262 -3.08 42.93 -42.57
CA MET A 262 -4.18 42.60 -43.50
C MET A 262 -3.72 42.64 -44.95
N LEU A 263 -2.82 43.57 -45.32
CA LEU A 263 -2.22 43.60 -46.66
C LEU A 263 -1.44 42.32 -46.93
N LEU A 264 -0.59 41.90 -45.99
CA LEU A 264 0.21 40.68 -46.10
C LEU A 264 -0.66 39.42 -46.02
N LEU A 265 -1.77 39.46 -45.29
CA LEU A 265 -2.72 38.36 -45.20
C LEU A 265 -3.45 38.18 -46.54
N ALA A 266 -3.97 39.27 -47.12
CA ALA A 266 -4.56 39.25 -48.45
C ALA A 266 -3.55 38.79 -49.52
N GLN A 267 -2.27 39.15 -49.36
CA GLN A 267 -1.18 38.60 -50.15
C GLN A 267 -1.05 37.10 -50.02
N SER A 268 -0.92 36.62 -48.80
CA SER A 268 -0.72 35.20 -48.55
C SER A 268 -1.91 34.39 -49.06
N TYR A 269 -3.15 34.86 -48.85
CA TYR A 269 -4.33 34.22 -49.41
C TYR A 269 -4.34 34.18 -50.94
N GLN A 270 -3.93 35.27 -51.61
CA GLN A 270 -3.85 35.29 -53.07
C GLN A 270 -2.86 34.23 -53.59
N GLU A 271 -1.66 34.15 -53.00
CA GLU A 271 -0.61 33.23 -53.44
C GLU A 271 -0.94 31.77 -53.15
N VAL A 272 -1.72 31.50 -52.09
CA VAL A 272 -2.23 30.16 -51.74
C VAL A 272 -3.48 29.79 -52.57
N GLY A 273 -3.98 30.69 -53.42
CA GLY A 273 -5.16 30.46 -54.26
C GLY A 273 -6.51 30.64 -53.55
N GLN A 274 -6.52 31.12 -52.31
CA GLN A 274 -7.74 31.46 -51.56
C GLN A 274 -8.25 32.85 -51.96
N HIS A 275 -8.63 32.99 -53.23
CA HIS A 275 -8.96 34.27 -53.85
C HIS A 275 -10.16 34.98 -53.20
N GLU A 276 -11.19 34.25 -52.78
CA GLU A 276 -12.36 34.82 -52.11
C GLU A 276 -11.95 35.51 -50.80
N LYS A 277 -11.16 34.84 -49.97
CA LYS A 277 -10.66 35.39 -48.69
C LYS A 277 -9.67 36.53 -48.92
N ALA A 278 -8.83 36.44 -49.95
CA ALA A 278 -7.93 37.53 -50.33
C ALA A 278 -8.71 38.80 -50.67
N LEU A 279 -9.79 38.65 -51.46
CA LEU A 279 -10.65 39.75 -51.88
C LEU A 279 -11.43 40.35 -50.71
N GLU A 280 -11.99 39.51 -49.85
CA GLU A 280 -12.70 39.93 -48.63
C GLU A 280 -11.76 40.71 -47.70
N THR A 281 -10.60 40.14 -47.35
CA THR A 281 -9.61 40.76 -46.47
C THR A 281 -9.13 42.11 -47.02
N ALA A 282 -8.85 42.19 -48.33
CA ALA A 282 -8.38 43.42 -48.95
C ALA A 282 -9.48 44.50 -49.00
N ARG A 283 -10.75 44.13 -49.22
CA ARG A 283 -11.88 45.05 -49.17
C ARG A 283 -12.14 45.57 -47.77
N ASP A 284 -12.13 44.67 -46.78
CA ASP A 284 -12.29 45.05 -45.38
C ASP A 284 -11.17 46.02 -44.96
N ALA A 285 -9.92 45.74 -45.30
CA ALA A 285 -8.80 46.63 -45.01
C ALA A 285 -8.95 48.00 -45.70
N ALA A 286 -9.34 48.02 -46.98
CA ALA A 286 -9.53 49.26 -47.73
C ALA A 286 -10.68 50.12 -47.19
N GLY A 287 -11.77 49.49 -46.74
CA GLY A 287 -12.93 50.17 -46.16
C GLY A 287 -12.69 50.65 -44.73
N THR A 288 -12.04 49.82 -43.91
CA THR A 288 -11.76 50.10 -42.51
C THR A 288 -10.66 51.16 -42.34
N TYR A 289 -9.61 51.11 -43.16
CA TYR A 289 -8.43 51.98 -43.02
C TYR A 289 -8.30 53.01 -44.16
N LEU A 290 -9.27 53.90 -44.30
CA LEU A 290 -9.36 54.88 -45.40
C LEU A 290 -8.09 55.73 -45.61
N ASN A 291 -7.39 56.07 -44.52
CA ASN A 291 -6.17 56.90 -44.54
C ASN A 291 -4.86 56.08 -44.46
N SER A 292 -4.92 54.76 -44.66
CA SER A 292 -3.72 53.92 -44.65
C SER A 292 -2.81 54.24 -45.83
N GLN A 293 -1.50 54.25 -45.59
CA GLN A 293 -0.48 54.34 -46.65
C GLN A 293 -0.55 53.15 -47.64
N TYR A 294 -1.24 52.07 -47.27
CA TYR A 294 -1.39 50.86 -48.07
C TYR A 294 -2.64 50.86 -48.97
N GLN A 295 -3.39 51.97 -49.02
CA GLN A 295 -4.60 52.10 -49.84
C GLN A 295 -4.40 51.74 -51.33
N PRO A 296 -3.34 52.22 -52.02
CA PRO A 296 -3.07 51.82 -53.41
C PRO A 296 -2.89 50.30 -53.56
N GLN A 297 -2.21 49.67 -52.61
CA GLN A 297 -1.90 48.24 -52.60
C GLN A 297 -3.17 47.41 -52.36
N PHE A 298 -4.06 47.84 -51.45
CA PHE A 298 -5.35 47.18 -51.27
C PHE A 298 -6.19 47.22 -52.56
N ARG A 299 -6.31 48.39 -53.20
CA ARG A 299 -7.05 48.54 -54.47
C ARG A 299 -6.45 47.71 -55.59
N GLY A 300 -5.12 47.71 -55.71
CA GLY A 300 -4.40 46.88 -56.66
C GLY A 300 -4.68 45.40 -56.46
N ARG A 301 -4.61 44.91 -55.21
CA ARG A 301 -4.95 43.52 -54.86
C ARG A 301 -6.38 43.16 -55.19
N ILE A 302 -7.34 44.02 -54.84
CA ILE A 302 -8.76 43.80 -55.15
C ILE A 302 -8.95 43.63 -56.66
N ALA A 303 -8.32 44.48 -57.48
CA ALA A 303 -8.40 44.39 -58.93
C ALA A 303 -7.75 43.11 -59.48
N THR A 304 -6.55 42.77 -59.00
CA THR A 304 -5.82 41.55 -59.40
C THR A 304 -6.62 40.30 -59.04
N VAL A 305 -7.09 40.18 -57.80
CA VAL A 305 -7.85 39.02 -57.34
C VAL A 305 -9.17 38.88 -58.09
N LYS A 306 -9.90 39.98 -58.36
CA LYS A 306 -11.11 39.94 -59.20
C LYS A 306 -10.82 39.42 -60.61
N ARG A 307 -9.69 39.80 -61.19
CA ARG A 307 -9.26 39.31 -62.51
C ARG A 307 -8.94 37.82 -62.48
N LEU A 308 -8.26 37.36 -61.42
CA LEU A 308 -7.94 35.93 -61.23
C LEU A 308 -9.21 35.08 -61.02
N MET A 309 -10.23 35.62 -60.34
CA MET A 309 -11.52 34.94 -60.15
C MET A 309 -12.37 34.92 -61.42
N ASN A 310 -12.30 35.96 -62.26
CA ASN A 310 -13.06 36.09 -63.51
C ASN A 310 -12.12 36.28 -64.72
N PRO A 311 -11.36 35.23 -65.12
CA PRO A 311 -10.39 35.34 -66.21
C PRO A 311 -11.04 35.67 -67.56
N GLU A 312 -12.29 35.23 -67.79
CA GLU A 312 -13.05 35.49 -69.03
C GLU A 312 -13.42 36.97 -69.23
N ALA A 313 -13.65 37.71 -68.14
CA ALA A 313 -13.99 39.13 -68.20
C ALA A 313 -12.79 40.02 -68.60
N ALA A 314 -11.55 39.51 -68.49
CA ALA A 314 -10.34 40.23 -68.86
C ALA A 314 -9.90 40.00 -70.32
N GLY A 315 -10.49 39.00 -70.99
CA GLY A 315 -10.20 38.62 -72.38
C GLY A 315 -11.19 39.15 -73.41
N ALA A 316 -12.24 39.87 -73.01
CA ALA A 316 -13.16 40.48 -73.97
C ALA A 316 -12.47 41.70 -74.64
N PRO A 317 -12.15 41.66 -75.95
CA PRO A 317 -11.62 42.82 -76.63
C PRO A 317 -12.67 43.93 -76.57
N ALA A 318 -12.24 45.15 -76.23
CA ALA A 318 -13.06 46.34 -76.44
C ALA A 318 -13.54 46.31 -77.90
N GLY A 319 -14.86 46.14 -78.08
CA GLY A 319 -15.47 46.02 -79.39
C GLY A 319 -14.98 47.12 -80.31
N ALA A 320 -14.38 46.72 -81.43
CA ALA A 320 -13.90 47.64 -82.45
C ALA A 320 -15.05 48.59 -82.87
N PRO A 321 -14.77 49.88 -83.10
CA PRO A 321 -15.79 50.81 -83.55
C PRO A 321 -16.32 50.35 -84.91
N ALA A 322 -17.64 50.22 -85.03
CA ALA A 322 -18.30 49.84 -86.27
C ALA A 322 -17.90 50.81 -87.39
N ALA A 323 -17.23 50.26 -88.42
CA ALA A 323 -16.85 51.01 -89.60
C ALA A 323 -18.10 51.49 -90.35
N ALA A 324 -18.18 52.80 -90.58
CA ALA A 324 -19.21 53.42 -91.41
C ALA A 324 -19.09 52.96 -92.87
N PRO A 325 -20.21 52.70 -93.58
CA PRO A 325 -20.16 52.26 -94.97
C PRO A 325 -19.78 53.43 -95.90
N ALA A 326 -18.84 53.15 -96.79
CA ALA A 326 -18.36 54.06 -97.82
C ALA A 326 -19.47 54.40 -98.84
N GLN A 327 -19.63 55.69 -99.12
CA GLN A 327 -20.48 56.21 -100.18
C GLN A 327 -19.89 55.84 -101.54
N VAL A 328 -20.72 55.23 -102.40
CA VAL A 328 -20.40 54.95 -103.80
C VAL A 328 -20.74 56.21 -104.60
N ALA A 329 -19.72 56.82 -105.21
CA ALA A 329 -19.87 57.91 -106.15
C ALA A 329 -20.27 57.37 -107.54
N THR A 330 -21.27 58.02 -108.14
CA THR A 330 -21.57 58.00 -109.58
C THR A 330 -21.50 59.41 -110.11
#